data_AF-A0A8R1HXR6-F1
#
_entry.id   AF-A0A8R1HXR6-F1
#
_cell.length_a   1.000
_cell.length_b   1.000
_cell.length_c   1.000
_cell.angle_alpha   90.00
_cell.angle_beta   90.00
_cell.angle_gamma   90.00
#
_symmetry.space_group_name_H-M   'P 1'
#
loop_
_entity.id
_entity.type
_entity.pdbx_description
1 polymer ?
#
loop_
_entity_poly.entity_id
_entity_poly.type
_entity_poly.pdbx_seq_one_letter_code
_entity_poly.pdbx_strand_id
1 'polypeptide(L)'
;MVIPSTRKGHAGSRDHFANSHHHGDEPQEEYYFERSAILFDSIFKYYAAGQLHRPLDVCPQEFSAELAYWKINDGLMSNCCWRGYNMSASLEELVAPKEKKIELHDRSLRSRIHQFCEGDGSLLSTLFTFGSITFVLISVIGLVLGSIHEFQTVKMELTLQVVYVC
;
A
#
# COMPACT_ATOMS: atom_id res chain seq x y z
N MET A 1 15.55 -36.75 -3.93
CA MET A 1 15.60 -35.39 -3.34
C MET A 1 15.33 -35.55 -1.85
N VAL A 2 16.29 -35.28 -0.98
CA VAL A 2 16.08 -35.42 0.47
C VAL A 2 15.36 -34.16 0.95
N ILE A 3 14.04 -34.24 1.08
CA ILE A 3 13.26 -33.15 1.69
C ILE A 3 13.51 -33.19 3.21
N PRO A 4 13.95 -32.09 3.84
CA PRO A 4 14.22 -32.07 5.28
C PRO A 4 13.00 -32.55 6.09
N SER A 5 13.24 -33.44 7.05
CA SER A 5 12.22 -34.11 7.87
C SER A 5 11.25 -33.14 8.58
N THR A 6 11.71 -31.91 8.82
CA THR A 6 10.93 -30.83 9.43
C THR A 6 9.77 -30.33 8.57
N ARG A 7 9.70 -30.72 7.29
CA ARG A 7 8.69 -30.25 6.34
C ARG A 7 7.77 -31.32 5.78
N LYS A 8 8.04 -32.59 6.07
CA LYS A 8 7.11 -33.68 5.79
C LYS A 8 5.73 -33.44 6.45
N GLY A 9 5.71 -32.80 7.63
CA GLY A 9 4.47 -32.56 8.39
C GLY A 9 3.58 -31.40 7.94
N HIS A 10 4.01 -30.57 6.98
CA HIS A 10 3.18 -29.50 6.38
C HIS A 10 2.74 -29.83 4.94
N ALA A 11 3.17 -30.97 4.40
CA ALA A 11 2.62 -31.46 3.16
C ALA A 11 1.19 -31.93 3.44
N GLY A 12 0.21 -31.17 2.96
CA GLY A 12 -1.20 -31.52 3.15
C GLY A 12 -1.48 -32.90 2.55
N SER A 13 -1.90 -33.83 3.39
CA SER A 13 -2.48 -35.10 2.93
C SER A 13 -3.78 -34.75 2.21
N ARG A 14 -3.77 -34.79 0.88
CA ARG A 14 -4.99 -34.59 0.07
C ARG A 14 -5.79 -35.89 0.07
N ASP A 15 -6.27 -36.25 1.25
CA ASP A 15 -7.21 -37.35 1.43
C ASP A 15 -8.59 -36.85 0.99
N HIS A 16 -8.88 -36.66 -0.30
CA HIS A 16 -10.27 -36.56 -0.82
C HIS A 16 -10.38 -36.34 -2.35
N PHE A 17 -9.46 -36.80 -3.21
CA PHE A 17 -9.78 -36.99 -4.63
C PHE A 17 -8.80 -37.92 -5.37
N ALA A 18 -8.68 -39.17 -4.93
CA ALA A 18 -7.96 -40.19 -5.69
C ALA A 18 -8.66 -41.54 -5.54
N ASN A 19 -9.92 -41.60 -5.98
CA ASN A 19 -10.51 -42.88 -6.33
C ASN A 19 -10.66 -42.91 -7.84
N SER A 20 -9.59 -43.29 -8.54
CA SER A 20 -9.61 -43.95 -9.86
C SER A 20 -8.19 -44.23 -10.34
N HIS A 21 -7.92 -45.52 -10.56
CA HIS A 21 -6.76 -46.15 -11.24
C HIS A 21 -5.62 -46.67 -10.35
N HIS A 22 -5.80 -47.93 -9.95
CA HIS A 22 -4.73 -48.90 -9.70
C HIS A 22 -3.81 -49.06 -10.93
N HIS A 23 -2.49 -48.94 -10.73
CA HIS A 23 -1.51 -49.92 -11.18
C HIS A 23 -0.41 -50.01 -10.12
N GLY A 24 0.06 -51.23 -9.85
CA GLY A 24 0.85 -51.57 -8.66
C GLY A 24 2.29 -51.11 -8.74
N ASP A 25 2.55 -49.88 -8.29
CA ASP A 25 3.88 -49.39 -7.98
C ASP A 25 4.01 -49.19 -6.47
N GLU A 26 5.21 -49.46 -5.95
CA GLU A 26 5.68 -49.22 -4.58
C GLU A 26 5.09 -47.91 -4.00
N PRO A 27 4.77 -47.79 -2.69
CA PRO A 27 4.22 -46.56 -2.13
C PRO A 27 5.13 -45.36 -2.44
N GLN A 28 4.77 -44.60 -3.47
CA GLN A 28 5.47 -43.39 -3.86
C GLN A 28 5.15 -42.35 -2.79
N GLU A 29 6.18 -41.91 -2.06
CA GLU A 29 6.04 -40.85 -1.07
C GLU A 29 5.84 -39.52 -1.81
N GLU A 30 4.59 -39.23 -2.18
CA GLU A 30 4.19 -37.98 -2.82
C GLU A 30 4.06 -36.84 -1.79
N TYR A 31 4.55 -35.66 -2.13
CA TYR A 31 4.46 -34.46 -1.28
C TYR A 31 3.77 -33.31 -2.01
N TYR A 32 2.80 -32.69 -1.33
CA TYR A 32 2.07 -31.53 -1.83
C TYR A 32 2.49 -30.27 -1.06
N PHE A 33 2.86 -29.20 -1.76
CA PHE A 33 3.23 -27.91 -1.16
C PHE A 33 2.31 -26.80 -1.66
N GLU A 34 1.64 -26.09 -0.77
CA GLU A 34 0.83 -24.90 -1.10
C GLU A 34 1.71 -23.64 -1.24
N ARG A 35 2.65 -23.66 -2.20
CA ARG A 35 3.62 -22.58 -2.44
C ARG A 35 3.73 -22.27 -3.92
N SER A 36 4.40 -21.17 -4.24
CA SER A 36 4.59 -20.74 -5.63
C SER A 36 5.41 -21.78 -6.42
N ALA A 37 4.77 -22.39 -7.42
CA ALA A 37 5.43 -23.37 -8.30
C ALA A 37 6.61 -22.77 -9.09
N ILE A 38 6.54 -21.46 -9.38
CA ILE A 38 7.59 -20.72 -10.11
C ILE A 38 8.87 -20.67 -9.28
N LEU A 39 8.75 -20.42 -7.98
CA LEU A 39 9.91 -20.31 -7.07
C LEU A 39 10.53 -21.67 -6.76
N PHE A 40 9.70 -22.71 -6.74
CA PHE A 40 10.15 -24.07 -6.47
C PHE A 40 11.17 -24.59 -7.50
N ASP A 41 11.07 -24.20 -8.78
CA ASP A 41 12.01 -24.63 -9.82
C ASP A 41 13.47 -24.26 -9.49
N SER A 42 13.68 -23.04 -8.98
CA SER A 42 15.02 -22.57 -8.59
C SER A 42 15.59 -23.35 -7.40
N ILE A 43 14.70 -23.76 -6.50
CA ILE A 43 15.03 -24.50 -5.28
C ILE A 43 15.32 -25.95 -5.62
N PHE A 44 14.54 -26.55 -6.51
CA PHE A 44 14.78 -27.87 -7.06
C PHE A 44 16.13 -27.93 -7.77
N LYS A 45 16.43 -26.94 -8.62
CA LYS A 45 17.73 -26.81 -9.31
C LYS A 45 18.89 -26.71 -8.33
N TYR A 46 18.74 -26.01 -7.22
CA TYR A 46 19.75 -25.99 -6.16
C TYR A 46 19.99 -27.38 -5.56
N TYR A 47 18.95 -28.16 -5.26
CA TYR A 47 19.12 -29.52 -4.76
C TYR A 47 19.68 -30.51 -5.81
N ALA A 48 19.44 -30.26 -7.10
CA ALA A 48 19.91 -31.12 -8.19
C ALA A 48 21.36 -30.81 -8.63
N ALA A 49 21.70 -29.52 -8.79
CA ALA A 49 22.97 -29.06 -9.35
C ALA A 49 23.91 -28.42 -8.31
N GLY A 50 23.43 -28.12 -7.10
CA GLY A 50 24.20 -27.50 -6.03
C GLY A 50 24.42 -25.99 -6.19
N GLN A 51 23.85 -25.35 -7.21
CA GLN A 51 23.99 -23.91 -7.47
C GLN A 51 22.67 -23.18 -7.24
N LEU A 52 22.70 -22.15 -6.41
CA LEU A 52 21.54 -21.31 -6.13
C LEU A 52 21.56 -20.06 -7.02
N HIS A 53 20.54 -19.95 -7.88
CA HIS A 53 20.32 -18.82 -8.78
C HIS A 53 18.93 -18.26 -8.53
N ARG A 54 18.79 -16.93 -8.59
CA ARG A 54 17.51 -16.24 -8.45
C ARG A 54 16.93 -15.93 -9.85
N PRO A 55 15.66 -16.26 -10.11
CA PRO A 55 14.94 -15.80 -11.30
C PRO A 55 14.84 -14.26 -11.36
N LEU A 56 14.98 -13.67 -12.54
CA LEU A 56 14.96 -12.21 -12.71
C LEU A 56 13.56 -11.61 -12.57
N ASP A 57 12.54 -12.41 -12.87
CA ASP A 57 11.11 -12.14 -12.83
C ASP A 57 10.52 -12.14 -11.41
N VAL A 58 11.31 -12.54 -10.41
CA VAL A 58 10.86 -12.70 -9.03
C VAL A 58 11.43 -11.62 -8.13
N CYS A 59 10.60 -11.08 -7.24
CA CYS A 59 11.04 -10.13 -6.24
C CYS A 59 12.07 -10.74 -5.26
N PRO A 60 13.20 -10.07 -4.96
CA PRO A 60 14.22 -10.56 -4.04
C PRO A 60 13.69 -10.98 -2.66
N GLN A 61 12.73 -10.23 -2.10
CA GLN A 61 12.15 -10.54 -0.80
C GLN A 61 11.24 -11.77 -0.86
N GLU A 62 10.48 -11.93 -1.94
CA GLU A 62 9.66 -13.11 -2.17
C GLU A 62 10.54 -14.35 -2.29
N PHE A 63 11.65 -14.23 -3.02
CA PHE A 63 12.66 -15.28 -3.10
C PHE A 63 13.32 -15.57 -1.75
N SER A 64 13.69 -14.53 -0.98
CA SER A 64 14.25 -14.67 0.37
C SER A 64 13.29 -15.38 1.32
N ALA A 65 12.00 -15.03 1.27
CA ALA A 65 10.96 -15.67 2.07
C ALA A 65 10.79 -17.16 1.70
N GLU A 66 10.89 -17.51 0.41
CA GLU A 66 10.99 -18.91 0.00
C GLU A 66 12.25 -19.56 0.54
N LEU A 67 13.44 -19.01 0.35
CA LEU A 67 14.67 -19.60 0.88
C LEU A 67 14.59 -19.84 2.40
N ALA A 68 13.99 -18.91 3.15
CA ALA A 68 13.73 -19.04 4.58
C ALA A 68 12.74 -20.18 4.91
N TYR A 69 11.70 -20.37 4.09
CA TYR A 69 10.83 -21.55 4.16
C TYR A 69 11.61 -22.83 3.86
N TRP A 70 12.51 -22.77 2.86
CA TRP A 70 13.34 -23.89 2.47
C TRP A 70 14.55 -24.16 3.37
N LYS A 71 14.77 -23.30 4.38
CA LYS A 71 15.93 -23.34 5.27
C LYS A 71 17.25 -23.36 4.50
N ILE A 72 17.24 -22.73 3.32
CA ILE A 72 18.42 -22.50 2.50
C ILE A 72 18.97 -21.14 2.90
N ASN A 73 20.25 -21.08 3.25
CA ASN A 73 20.91 -19.82 3.54
C ASN A 73 21.07 -19.04 2.23
N ASP A 74 20.60 -17.80 2.20
CA ASP A 74 20.69 -16.91 1.03
C ASP A 74 22.14 -16.58 0.66
N GLY A 75 23.07 -16.66 1.63
CA GLY A 75 24.51 -16.55 1.40
C GLY A 75 25.14 -17.66 0.55
N LEU A 76 24.39 -18.72 0.21
CA LEU A 76 24.84 -19.79 -0.71
C LEU A 76 24.60 -19.44 -2.18
N MET A 77 24.04 -18.27 -2.45
CA MET A 77 23.78 -17.79 -3.80
C MET A 77 25.07 -17.50 -4.56
N SER A 78 25.09 -17.92 -5.82
CA SER A 78 26.24 -17.73 -6.70
C SER A 78 26.53 -16.25 -6.96
N ASN A 79 27.79 -15.93 -7.24
CA ASN A 79 28.25 -14.54 -7.45
C ASN A 79 27.49 -13.79 -8.56
N CYS A 80 26.93 -14.49 -9.55
CA CYS A 80 26.17 -13.86 -10.63
C CYS A 80 24.83 -13.28 -10.17
N CYS A 81 24.17 -13.89 -9.18
CA CYS A 81 22.88 -13.44 -8.67
C CYS A 81 23.00 -12.64 -7.37
N TRP A 82 24.07 -12.85 -6.60
CA TRP A 82 24.31 -12.23 -5.29
C TRP A 82 24.28 -10.70 -5.32
N ARG A 83 25.00 -10.08 -6.27
CA ARG A 83 25.10 -8.61 -6.34
C ARG A 83 23.74 -7.95 -6.62
N GLY A 84 22.96 -8.53 -7.53
CA GLY A 84 21.62 -8.04 -7.87
C GLY A 84 20.67 -8.15 -6.69
N TYR A 85 20.65 -9.32 -6.02
CA TYR A 85 19.81 -9.57 -4.84
C TYR A 85 20.09 -8.60 -3.70
N ASN A 86 21.36 -8.39 -3.34
CA ASN A 86 21.70 -7.53 -2.20
C ASN A 86 21.40 -6.04 -2.47
N MET A 87 21.62 -5.57 -3.70
CA MET A 87 21.29 -4.20 -4.08
C MET A 87 19.78 -3.94 -3.95
N SER A 88 18.96 -4.85 -4.48
CA SER A 88 17.51 -4.71 -4.43
C SER A 88 16.93 -4.86 -3.03
N ALA A 89 17.49 -5.76 -2.20
CA ALA A 89 17.10 -5.89 -0.79
C ALA A 89 17.42 -4.61 0.00
N SER A 90 18.61 -4.05 -0.21
CA SER A 90 19.01 -2.79 0.42
C SER A 90 18.16 -1.60 -0.02
N LEU A 91 17.80 -1.52 -1.31
CA LEU A 91 16.93 -0.46 -1.82
C LEU A 91 15.57 -0.49 -1.13
N GLU A 92 14.95 -1.66 -0.99
CA GLU A 92 13.64 -1.75 -0.34
C GLU A 92 13.71 -1.40 1.14
N GLU A 93 14.77 -1.81 1.85
CA GLU A 93 14.92 -1.46 3.26
C GLU A 93 15.05 0.06 3.47
N LEU A 94 15.48 0.81 2.46
CA LEU A 94 15.50 2.27 2.49
C LEU A 94 14.14 2.89 2.11
N VAL A 95 13.37 2.22 1.26
CA VAL A 95 12.05 2.68 0.78
C VAL A 95 10.96 2.39 1.82
N ALA A 96 10.92 1.19 2.39
CA ALA A 96 9.87 0.76 3.31
C ALA A 96 9.71 1.65 4.57
N PRO A 97 10.78 2.12 5.25
CA PRO A 97 10.64 3.06 6.36
C PRO A 97 10.10 4.41 5.92
N LYS A 98 10.44 4.84 4.70
CA LYS A 98 10.03 6.12 4.14
C LYS A 98 8.55 6.10 3.77
N GLU A 99 8.09 5.03 3.12
CA GLU A 99 6.67 4.81 2.80
C GLU A 99 5.82 4.71 4.05
N LYS A 100 6.23 3.87 5.02
CA LYS A 100 5.54 3.78 6.31
C LYS A 100 5.46 5.12 7.01
N LYS A 101 6.53 5.93 7.01
CA LYS A 101 6.52 7.26 7.62
C LYS A 101 5.59 8.22 6.89
N ILE A 102 5.56 8.20 5.56
CA ILE A 102 4.66 9.04 4.75
C ILE A 102 3.21 8.63 4.98
N GLU A 103 2.90 7.33 4.96
CA GLU A 103 1.56 6.81 5.17
C GLU A 103 1.05 7.09 6.59
N LEU A 104 1.91 6.92 7.60
CA LEU A 104 1.58 7.25 9.00
C LEU A 104 1.39 8.76 9.19
N HIS A 105 2.20 9.57 8.51
CA HIS A 105 2.08 11.03 8.56
C HIS A 105 0.79 11.50 7.88
N ASP A 106 0.44 10.99 6.70
CA ASP A 106 -0.79 11.32 6.00
C ASP A 106 -2.03 10.94 6.84
N ARG A 107 -2.03 9.75 7.43
CA ARG A 107 -3.06 9.32 8.40
C ARG A 107 -3.15 10.26 9.60
N SER A 108 -2.01 10.72 10.13
CA SER A 108 -1.97 11.67 11.26
C SER A 108 -2.50 13.06 10.89
N LEU A 109 -2.11 13.61 9.74
CA LEU A 109 -2.59 14.91 9.27
C LEU A 109 -4.09 14.88 9.01
N ARG A 110 -4.57 13.86 8.30
CA ARG A 110 -6.00 13.68 8.02
C ARG A 110 -6.80 13.58 9.31
N SER A 111 -6.31 12.83 10.30
CA SER A 111 -6.97 12.72 11.61
C SER A 111 -6.99 14.05 12.37
N ARG A 112 -5.90 14.83 12.33
CA ARG A 112 -5.83 16.14 12.98
C ARG A 112 -6.75 17.17 12.34
N ILE A 113 -6.80 17.21 11.01
CA ILE A 113 -7.69 18.12 10.28
C ILE A 113 -9.15 17.76 10.53
N HIS A 114 -9.50 16.46 10.50
CA HIS A 114 -10.85 15.99 10.80
C HIS A 114 -11.26 16.40 12.22
N GLN A 115 -10.41 16.14 13.21
CA GLN A 115 -10.67 16.51 14.61
C GLN A 115 -10.77 18.03 14.82
N PHE A 116 -10.00 18.81 14.06
CA PHE A 116 -10.09 20.27 14.06
C PHE A 116 -11.43 20.76 13.48
N CYS A 117 -11.89 20.19 12.37
CA CYS A 117 -13.15 20.54 11.72
C CYS A 117 -14.39 20.03 12.47
N GLU A 118 -14.29 18.91 13.17
CA GLU A 118 -15.37 18.35 14.01
C GLU A 118 -15.53 19.15 15.32
N GLY A 119 -14.58 20.02 15.65
CA GLY A 119 -14.65 20.93 16.78
C GLY A 119 -14.21 20.26 18.06
N ASP A 120 -12.94 20.41 18.40
CA ASP A 120 -12.36 20.02 19.68
C ASP A 120 -12.75 20.96 20.86
N GLY A 121 -13.62 21.95 20.61
CA GLY A 121 -13.96 23.00 21.57
C GLY A 121 -12.80 23.98 21.85
N SER A 122 -11.70 23.89 21.08
CA SER A 122 -10.60 24.84 21.19
C SER A 122 -11.02 26.22 20.69
N LEU A 123 -10.34 27.26 21.18
CA LEU A 123 -10.57 28.64 20.75
C LEU A 123 -10.41 28.81 19.23
N LEU A 124 -9.49 28.06 18.61
CA LEU A 124 -9.17 28.18 17.20
C LEU A 124 -10.25 27.54 16.31
N SER A 125 -10.75 26.35 16.65
CA SER A 125 -11.86 25.72 15.92
C SER A 125 -13.16 26.52 16.08
N THR A 126 -13.36 27.14 17.24
CA THR A 126 -14.48 28.05 17.51
C THR A 126 -14.42 29.29 16.62
N LEU A 127 -13.28 29.98 16.57
CA LEU A 127 -13.08 31.15 15.70
C LEU A 127 -13.24 30.80 14.22
N PHE A 128 -12.74 29.64 13.79
CA PHE A 128 -12.89 29.15 12.42
C PHE A 128 -14.37 28.87 12.08
N THR A 129 -15.11 28.27 13.00
CA THR A 129 -16.54 27.98 12.84
C THR A 129 -17.35 29.26 12.73
N PHE A 130 -17.18 30.22 13.65
CA PHE A 130 -17.87 31.51 13.56
C PHE A 130 -17.47 32.32 12.33
N GLY A 131 -16.18 32.29 11.96
CA GLY A 131 -15.68 32.97 10.77
C GLY A 131 -16.29 32.44 9.48
N SER A 132 -16.35 31.11 9.32
CA SER A 132 -16.94 30.47 8.13
C SER A 132 -18.45 30.73 8.03
N ILE A 133 -19.17 30.63 9.14
CA ILE A 133 -20.61 30.95 9.19
C ILE A 133 -20.86 32.41 8.80
N THR A 134 -20.10 33.34 9.37
CA THR A 134 -20.24 34.78 9.10
C THR A 134 -19.95 35.10 7.63
N PHE A 135 -18.91 34.50 7.04
CA PHE A 135 -18.57 34.67 5.63
C PHE A 135 -19.71 34.22 4.70
N VAL A 136 -20.33 33.08 4.99
CA VAL A 136 -21.48 32.58 4.24
C VAL A 136 -22.66 33.56 4.36
N LEU A 137 -22.96 34.05 5.57
CA LEU A 137 -24.05 34.99 5.79
C LEU A 137 -23.83 36.32 5.04
N ILE A 138 -22.63 36.90 5.11
CA ILE A 138 -22.29 38.13 4.37
C ILE A 138 -22.49 37.91 2.87
N SER A 139 -22.07 36.76 2.34
CA SER A 139 -22.23 36.42 0.93
C SER A 139 -23.70 36.33 0.53
N VAL A 140 -24.52 35.64 1.32
CA VAL A 140 -25.97 35.51 1.07
C VAL A 140 -26.66 36.88 1.15
N ILE A 141 -26.35 37.70 2.14
CA ILE A 141 -26.89 39.05 2.27
C ILE A 141 -26.51 39.89 1.06
N GLY A 142 -25.25 39.84 0.61
CA GLY A 142 -24.80 40.52 -0.60
C GLY A 142 -25.55 40.11 -1.85
N LEU A 143 -25.84 38.80 -2.01
CA LEU A 143 -26.63 38.28 -3.12
C LEU A 143 -28.09 38.76 -3.06
N VAL A 144 -28.70 38.76 -1.88
CA VAL A 144 -30.09 39.21 -1.67
C VAL A 144 -30.22 40.72 -1.90
N LEU A 145 -29.28 41.53 -1.40
CA LEU A 145 -29.25 42.97 -1.65
C LEU A 145 -28.99 43.28 -3.13
N GLY A 146 -28.20 42.45 -3.81
CA GLY A 146 -27.96 42.55 -5.25
C GLY A 146 -29.18 42.16 -6.10
N SER A 147 -30.05 41.28 -5.61
CA SER A 147 -31.26 40.85 -6.32
C SER A 147 -32.44 41.81 -6.16
N ILE A 148 -32.41 42.72 -5.19
CA ILE A 148 -33.42 43.76 -5.04
C ILE A 148 -33.17 44.89 -6.04
N HIS A 149 -34.00 44.96 -7.08
CA HIS A 149 -33.95 45.99 -8.13
C HIS A 149 -34.17 47.42 -7.58
N GLU A 150 -34.92 47.58 -6.47
CA GLU A 150 -35.16 48.87 -5.79
C GLU A 150 -33.88 49.54 -5.25
N PHE A 151 -32.78 48.80 -5.05
CA PHE A 151 -31.47 49.37 -4.64
C PHE A 151 -30.49 49.57 -5.81
N GLN A 152 -30.83 49.11 -7.02
CA GLN A 152 -30.04 49.40 -8.21
C GLN A 152 -30.18 50.86 -8.64
N THR A 153 -31.27 51.55 -8.28
CA THR A 153 -31.46 52.98 -8.54
C THR A 153 -30.53 53.85 -7.69
N VAL A 154 -30.28 53.50 -6.42
CA VAL A 154 -29.40 54.28 -5.50
C VAL A 154 -27.90 54.08 -5.83
N LYS A 155 -27.48 52.87 -6.24
CA LYS A 155 -26.11 52.64 -6.76
C LYS A 155 -25.85 53.41 -8.05
N MET A 156 -26.86 53.56 -8.90
CA MET A 156 -26.77 54.37 -10.13
C MET A 156 -26.70 55.86 -9.80
N GLU A 157 -27.43 56.38 -8.80
CA GLU A 157 -27.35 57.79 -8.41
C GLU A 157 -26.01 58.18 -7.78
N LEU A 158 -25.39 57.35 -6.92
CA LEU A 158 -24.05 57.64 -6.40
C LEU A 158 -22.97 57.58 -7.50
N THR A 159 -23.11 56.66 -8.46
CA THR A 159 -22.17 56.57 -9.59
C THR A 159 -22.35 57.76 -10.54
N LEU A 160 -23.59 58.20 -10.77
CA LEU A 160 -23.87 59.39 -11.58
C LEU A 160 -23.39 60.67 -10.88
N GLN A 161 -23.56 60.81 -9.56
CA GLN A 161 -23.04 61.98 -8.82
C GLN A 161 -21.52 62.04 -8.80
N VAL A 162 -20.80 60.92 -8.70
CA VAL A 162 -19.32 60.91 -8.79
C VAL A 162 -18.84 61.24 -10.21
N VAL A 163 -19.57 60.82 -11.25
CA VAL A 163 -19.23 61.13 -12.66
C VAL A 163 -19.63 62.56 -13.06
N TYR A 164 -20.66 63.16 -12.46
CA TYR A 164 -21.08 64.54 -12.76
C TYR A 164 -20.30 65.61 -11.97
N VAL A 165 -19.53 65.20 -10.95
CA VAL A 165 -18.70 66.08 -10.10
C VAL A 165 -17.19 65.97 -10.43
N CYS A 166 -16.80 65.04 -11.31
CA CYS A 166 -15.49 65.05 -12.01
C CYS A 166 -15.63 65.65 -13.41
#